data_AF-A0AAD5V7B8-F1
#
_entry.id   AF-A0AAD5V7B8-F1
#
_cell.length_a   1.000
_cell.length_b   1.000
_cell.length_c   1.000
_cell.angle_alpha   90.00
_cell.angle_beta   90.00
_cell.angle_gamma   90.00
#
_symmetry.space_group_name_H-M   'P 1'
#
loop_
_entity.id
_entity.type
_entity.pdbx_description
1 polymer ?
#
loop_
_entity_poly.entity_id
_entity_poly.type
_entity_poly.pdbx_seq_one_letter_code
_entity_poly.pdbx_strand_id
1 'polypeptide(L)'
;MLSLFVFVVLLAAVRATSAGGGPDKIYGVNLGSWLLLEPWMLPQGGRHHTCIAPLVEISDSAFAQAYPDTVDQIFDGHWSTWFTQEHVDQLSDFGINTVRVPLGYWIVEPLVDRQTEFYPRGGLRQLASVIVWLGDPLPDCPFQRRGLQQLKTAGIHVILDHHALPGVQTAGQQFAGRCTSDVQFYTDANYHRALVWTAVMTALSHLDPTFGSVFSIQAVNEPIMDANQTPGYGDFQKNFVRVVRAMELALGVSVPGTSHFSVSGSANFTIAITSAVNTASTNIFTPEVKSVLEQSVPILLSVGHDLGILSIFDFGQEKAPKLNSREALVTNFMDINWQHNNPANPADAAIGPQAYDNHLYYSFGGVADANPTAYMTSICNLKRVQNDAAVGNTPLWFGEWALPTQFSATDDFLYQWADAQKLAYSQGRGWIFWNFRVETSAKAGDLGRQWSYLEGVRRGYLTKDPSKLNNPHVCDAYTNNTTPSN
;
A
#
# COMPACT_ATOMS: atom_id res chain seq x y z
N MET A 1 -4.31 -44.43 46.51
CA MET A 1 -4.57 -44.22 45.07
C MET A 1 -5.23 -42.86 44.91
N LEU A 2 -4.47 -41.85 44.49
CA LEU A 2 -5.00 -40.64 43.85
C LEU A 2 -3.85 -40.07 43.01
N SER A 3 -3.94 -40.27 41.69
CA SER A 3 -2.95 -39.81 40.72
C SER A 3 -3.08 -38.30 40.52
N LEU A 4 -1.98 -37.58 40.74
CA LEU A 4 -1.86 -36.16 40.43
C LEU A 4 -1.54 -36.03 38.93
N PHE A 5 -2.53 -35.69 38.11
CA PHE A 5 -2.31 -35.33 36.71
C PHE A 5 -1.68 -33.93 36.64
N VAL A 6 -0.38 -33.89 36.35
CA VAL A 6 0.32 -32.66 36.00
C VAL A 6 -0.05 -32.32 34.55
N PHE A 7 -0.89 -31.30 34.37
CA PHE A 7 -1.09 -30.68 33.05
C PHE A 7 0.18 -29.92 32.67
N VAL A 8 0.99 -30.51 31.80
CA VAL A 8 2.06 -29.79 31.10
C VAL A 8 1.38 -28.95 30.02
N VAL A 9 1.20 -27.66 30.30
CA VAL A 9 0.87 -26.68 29.26
C VAL A 9 2.10 -26.53 28.39
N LEU A 10 2.09 -27.19 27.22
CA LEU A 10 3.02 -26.84 26.14
C LEU A 10 2.68 -25.42 25.70
N LEU A 11 3.41 -24.43 26.21
CA LEU A 11 3.55 -23.16 25.50
C LEU A 11 4.24 -23.50 24.17
N ALA A 12 3.45 -23.55 23.09
CA ALA A 12 3.99 -23.37 21.77
C ALA A 12 4.66 -21.99 21.78
N ALA A 13 5.99 -21.97 21.86
CA ALA A 13 6.76 -20.79 21.54
C ALA A 13 6.47 -20.50 20.07
N VAL A 14 5.49 -19.62 19.81
CA VAL A 14 5.36 -18.94 18.53
C VAL A 14 6.68 -18.21 18.38
N ARG A 15 7.61 -18.80 17.62
CA ARG A 15 8.73 -18.04 17.10
C ARG A 15 8.07 -16.94 16.29
N ALA A 16 8.06 -15.73 16.83
CA ALA A 16 7.93 -14.54 16.04
C ALA A 16 9.08 -14.62 15.04
N THR A 17 8.78 -15.16 13.85
CA THR A 17 9.55 -14.81 12.67
C THR A 17 9.44 -13.31 12.62
N SER A 18 10.52 -12.60 12.94
CA SER A 18 10.64 -11.20 12.55
C SER A 18 10.19 -11.16 11.11
N ALA A 19 9.04 -10.53 10.83
CA ALA A 19 8.67 -10.25 9.46
C ALA A 19 9.86 -9.43 8.94
N GLY A 20 10.70 -10.05 8.11
CA GLY A 20 11.84 -9.36 7.51
C GLY A 20 11.30 -8.15 6.75
N GLY A 21 11.97 -7.01 6.87
CA GLY A 21 11.57 -5.74 6.28
C GLY A 21 10.66 -4.85 7.15
N GLY A 22 11.03 -3.57 7.24
CA GLY A 22 10.19 -2.49 7.80
C GLY A 22 10.33 -2.25 9.31
N PRO A 23 9.58 -1.27 9.86
CA PRO A 23 9.65 -0.91 11.28
C PRO A 23 8.87 -1.89 12.18
N ASP A 24 9.24 -1.95 13.47
CA ASP A 24 8.59 -2.82 14.46
C ASP A 24 7.13 -2.46 14.78
N LYS A 25 6.82 -1.17 14.73
CA LYS A 25 5.48 -0.62 14.78
C LYS A 25 5.30 0.36 13.65
N ILE A 26 4.14 0.28 13.00
CA ILE A 26 3.75 1.16 11.90
C ILE A 26 2.92 2.31 12.47
N TYR A 27 3.42 3.52 12.25
CA TYR A 27 2.70 4.76 12.49
C TYR A 27 2.75 5.56 11.20
N GLY A 28 1.71 5.40 10.40
CA GLY A 28 1.73 5.83 9.02
C GLY A 28 0.59 6.72 8.58
N VAL A 29 0.74 7.23 7.37
CA VAL A 29 -0.31 7.89 6.60
C VAL A 29 -0.35 7.33 5.19
N ASN A 30 -1.53 7.35 4.56
CA ASN A 30 -1.64 7.10 3.13
C ASN A 30 -1.23 8.36 2.36
N LEU A 31 -0.73 8.18 1.13
CA LEU A 31 -0.52 9.24 0.15
C LEU A 31 -1.63 9.21 -0.91
N GLY A 32 -2.88 9.13 -0.46
CA GLY A 32 -4.08 9.12 -1.30
C GLY A 32 -4.22 10.38 -2.14
N SER A 33 -4.85 10.23 -3.30
CA SER A 33 -4.93 11.27 -4.33
C SER A 33 -3.58 11.80 -4.84
N TRP A 34 -2.44 11.14 -4.57
CA TRP A 34 -1.17 11.51 -5.19
C TRP A 34 -1.07 10.94 -6.60
N LEU A 35 -0.71 9.66 -6.76
CA LEU A 35 -0.48 9.03 -8.07
C LEU A 35 -1.71 8.32 -8.65
N LEU A 36 -2.81 8.28 -7.88
CA LEU A 36 -4.12 7.78 -8.26
C LEU A 36 -5.14 8.72 -7.63
N LEU A 37 -6.07 9.28 -8.42
CA LEU A 37 -6.99 10.32 -7.95
C LEU A 37 -8.26 9.76 -7.34
N GLU A 38 -8.67 10.37 -6.24
CA GLU A 38 -10.03 10.27 -5.71
C GLU A 38 -10.66 11.65 -5.64
N PRO A 39 -11.59 11.97 -6.56
CA PRO A 39 -12.18 13.30 -6.68
C PRO A 39 -12.77 13.89 -5.40
N TRP A 40 -13.25 13.07 -4.46
CA TRP A 40 -13.79 13.54 -3.20
C TRP A 40 -12.74 14.21 -2.29
N MET A 41 -11.45 13.87 -2.43
CA MET A 41 -10.36 14.54 -1.72
C MET A 41 -9.98 15.90 -2.34
N LEU A 42 -10.42 16.15 -3.58
CA LEU A 42 -10.08 17.31 -4.42
C LEU A 42 -11.34 17.99 -4.99
N PRO A 43 -12.34 18.36 -4.17
CA PRO A 43 -13.67 18.78 -4.65
C PRO A 43 -13.69 20.12 -5.40
N GLN A 44 -12.63 20.92 -5.38
CA GLN A 44 -12.46 22.10 -6.25
C GLN A 44 -11.56 21.81 -7.46
N GLY A 45 -10.77 20.74 -7.43
CA GLY A 45 -9.98 20.30 -8.56
C GLY A 45 -8.71 21.10 -8.80
N GLY A 46 -7.99 21.50 -7.75
CA GLY A 46 -6.68 22.14 -7.89
C GLY A 46 -6.72 23.48 -8.60
N ARG A 47 -6.89 24.57 -7.86
CA ARG A 47 -6.71 25.93 -8.41
C ARG A 47 -5.22 26.30 -8.46
N HIS A 48 -4.53 25.90 -9.52
CA HIS A 48 -3.35 26.63 -9.99
C HIS A 48 -3.45 26.89 -11.51
N HIS A 49 -3.87 28.11 -11.84
CA HIS A 49 -3.55 28.85 -13.07
C HIS A 49 -3.80 28.29 -14.49
N THR A 50 -4.67 27.30 -14.72
CA THR A 50 -5.19 27.06 -16.09
C THR A 50 -6.66 26.70 -16.12
N CYS A 51 -7.38 27.28 -17.09
CA CYS A 51 -8.81 27.12 -17.37
C CYS A 51 -9.16 25.68 -17.79
N ILE A 52 -9.19 24.73 -16.85
CA ILE A 52 -9.59 23.35 -17.10
C ILE A 52 -10.77 23.04 -16.20
N ALA A 53 -11.79 22.39 -16.77
CA ALA A 53 -13.08 22.16 -16.12
C ALA A 53 -12.91 21.41 -14.78
N PRO A 54 -13.85 21.54 -13.84
CA PRO A 54 -13.71 20.95 -12.51
C PRO A 54 -13.41 19.44 -12.59
N LEU A 55 -12.32 18.98 -11.96
CA LEU A 55 -11.96 17.57 -11.68
C LEU A 55 -13.01 16.82 -10.82
N VAL A 56 -14.20 17.40 -10.68
CA VAL A 56 -15.21 17.03 -9.71
C VAL A 56 -16.09 15.99 -10.38
N GLU A 57 -15.93 14.72 -9.96
CA GLU A 57 -16.73 13.52 -10.29
C GLU A 57 -16.09 12.45 -11.20
N ILE A 58 -14.88 12.64 -11.71
CA ILE A 58 -14.34 11.78 -12.78
C ILE A 58 -13.13 10.96 -12.28
N SER A 59 -13.17 9.63 -12.39
CA SER A 59 -12.01 8.74 -12.14
C SER A 59 -10.85 9.04 -13.10
N ASP A 60 -9.60 8.69 -12.76
CA ASP A 60 -8.41 8.89 -13.61
C ASP A 60 -8.67 8.54 -15.08
N SER A 61 -9.31 7.39 -15.34
CA SER A 61 -9.54 6.94 -16.69
C SER A 61 -10.47 7.83 -17.50
N ALA A 62 -11.58 8.22 -16.90
CA ALA A 62 -12.56 9.08 -17.55
C ALA A 62 -12.02 10.51 -17.72
N PHE A 63 -11.13 10.97 -16.84
CA PHE A 63 -10.47 12.26 -17.02
C PHE A 63 -9.48 12.22 -18.18
N ALA A 64 -8.65 11.16 -18.24
CA ALA A 64 -7.72 10.95 -19.34
C ALA A 64 -8.44 10.84 -20.70
N GLN A 65 -9.61 10.19 -20.72
CA GLN A 65 -10.45 10.09 -21.92
C GLN A 65 -11.02 11.45 -22.35
N ALA A 66 -11.38 12.31 -21.39
CA ALA A 66 -11.93 13.63 -21.67
C ALA A 66 -10.87 14.64 -22.14
N TYR A 67 -9.61 14.49 -21.71
CA TYR A 67 -8.52 15.43 -21.96
C TYR A 67 -7.26 14.76 -22.54
N PRO A 68 -7.35 13.98 -23.63
CA PRO A 68 -6.25 13.12 -24.09
C PRO A 68 -4.97 13.89 -24.46
N ASP A 69 -5.09 15.15 -24.90
CA ASP A 69 -3.95 15.97 -25.33
C ASP A 69 -3.25 16.70 -24.18
N THR A 70 -3.90 16.86 -23.03
CA THR A 70 -3.40 17.68 -21.90
C THR A 70 -3.27 16.90 -20.60
N VAL A 71 -3.84 15.69 -20.52
CA VAL A 71 -3.89 14.87 -19.31
C VAL A 71 -2.52 14.70 -18.65
N ASP A 72 -1.47 14.39 -19.41
CA ASP A 72 -0.15 14.13 -18.82
C ASP A 72 0.42 15.38 -18.14
N GLN A 73 0.28 16.54 -18.77
CA GLN A 73 0.76 17.81 -18.21
C GLN A 73 -0.05 18.20 -16.96
N ILE A 74 -1.36 17.97 -16.97
CA ILE A 74 -2.24 18.25 -15.82
C ILE A 74 -1.86 17.36 -14.65
N PHE A 75 -1.70 16.05 -14.89
CA PHE A 75 -1.33 15.10 -13.86
C PHE A 75 0.09 15.35 -13.33
N ASP A 76 1.04 15.72 -14.19
CA ASP A 76 2.38 16.13 -13.75
C ASP A 76 2.35 17.36 -12.85
N GLY A 77 1.53 18.37 -13.18
CA GLY A 77 1.26 19.53 -12.34
C GLY A 77 0.64 19.17 -10.99
N HIS A 78 -0.31 18.24 -10.97
CA HIS A 78 -0.92 17.73 -9.75
C HIS A 78 0.07 16.95 -8.89
N TRP A 79 0.74 15.94 -9.47
CA TRP A 79 1.75 15.13 -8.78
C TRP A 79 2.89 15.98 -8.21
N SER A 80 3.24 17.07 -8.90
CA SER A 80 4.28 17.99 -8.48
C SER A 80 3.91 18.87 -7.27
N THR A 81 2.62 19.14 -7.07
CA THR A 81 2.14 20.09 -6.06
C THR A 81 1.35 19.45 -4.92
N TRP A 82 0.77 18.27 -5.13
CA TRP A 82 -0.04 17.57 -4.13
C TRP A 82 0.78 17.02 -2.97
N PHE A 83 1.92 16.39 -3.27
CA PHE A 83 2.86 15.85 -2.29
C PHE A 83 4.25 16.43 -2.54
N THR A 84 4.79 17.12 -1.54
CA THR A 84 6.00 17.95 -1.64
C THR A 84 6.96 17.64 -0.49
N GLN A 85 8.19 18.17 -0.55
CA GLN A 85 9.16 18.02 0.54
C GLN A 85 8.66 18.59 1.87
N GLU A 86 7.91 19.71 1.85
CA GLU A 86 7.31 20.28 3.07
C GLU A 86 6.41 19.27 3.79
N HIS A 87 5.61 18.50 3.03
CA HIS A 87 4.79 17.45 3.62
C HIS A 87 5.65 16.31 4.19
N VAL A 88 6.76 15.94 3.53
CA VAL A 88 7.70 14.94 4.07
C VAL A 88 8.31 15.42 5.38
N ASP A 89 8.72 16.69 5.45
CA ASP A 89 9.32 17.29 6.64
C ASP A 89 8.29 17.31 7.79
N GLN A 90 7.04 17.72 7.52
CA GLN A 90 5.95 17.66 8.50
C GLN A 90 5.68 16.25 9.02
N LEU A 91 5.64 15.25 8.13
CA LEU A 91 5.43 13.86 8.53
C LEU A 91 6.59 13.35 9.40
N SER A 92 7.83 13.68 9.04
CA SER A 92 9.01 13.34 9.85
C SER A 92 8.97 14.02 11.23
N ASP A 93 8.61 15.30 11.29
CA ASP A 93 8.43 16.07 12.53
C ASP A 93 7.31 15.50 13.42
N PHE A 94 6.30 14.88 12.81
CA PHE A 94 5.23 14.15 13.49
C PHE A 94 5.56 12.68 13.72
N GLY A 95 6.84 12.28 13.65
CA GLY A 95 7.29 10.92 13.94
C GLY A 95 6.68 9.83 13.07
N ILE A 96 6.08 10.19 11.93
CA ILE A 96 5.54 9.22 10.97
C ILE A 96 6.71 8.44 10.39
N ASN A 97 6.62 7.12 10.47
CA ASN A 97 7.70 6.22 10.06
C ASN A 97 7.37 5.43 8.80
N THR A 98 6.11 5.46 8.35
CA THR A 98 5.64 4.65 7.22
C THR A 98 4.66 5.46 6.37
N VAL A 99 4.76 5.31 5.05
CA VAL A 99 3.70 5.75 4.13
C VAL A 99 3.23 4.59 3.26
N ARG A 100 1.93 4.56 2.99
CA ARG A 100 1.32 3.68 1.98
C ARG A 100 1.01 4.51 0.75
N VAL A 101 1.45 4.04 -0.43
CA VAL A 101 1.31 4.76 -1.70
C VAL A 101 0.36 4.00 -2.61
N PRO A 102 -0.88 4.47 -2.78
CA PRO A 102 -1.83 3.95 -3.76
C PRO A 102 -1.32 4.12 -5.19
N LEU A 103 -1.22 3.02 -5.94
CA LEU A 103 -0.76 3.01 -7.33
C LEU A 103 -1.77 2.31 -8.24
N GLY A 104 -2.08 2.92 -9.37
CA GLY A 104 -2.75 2.23 -10.47
C GLY A 104 -1.77 1.43 -11.32
N TYR A 105 -2.21 0.30 -11.88
CA TYR A 105 -1.37 -0.55 -12.72
C TYR A 105 -0.73 0.21 -13.91
N TRP A 106 -1.39 1.28 -14.38
CA TRP A 106 -0.94 2.14 -15.47
C TRP A 106 0.35 2.90 -15.17
N ILE A 107 0.81 2.92 -13.91
CA ILE A 107 2.15 3.42 -13.57
C ILE A 107 3.24 2.64 -14.33
N VAL A 108 2.99 1.36 -14.66
CA VAL A 108 3.80 0.58 -15.59
C VAL A 108 3.18 0.71 -16.98
N GLU A 109 3.51 1.79 -17.67
CA GLU A 109 2.85 2.19 -18.92
C GLU A 109 2.81 1.12 -20.02
N PRO A 110 3.82 0.25 -20.19
CA PRO A 110 3.76 -0.84 -21.18
C PRO A 110 2.65 -1.88 -20.93
N LEU A 111 2.02 -1.90 -19.75
CA LEU A 111 0.88 -2.77 -19.47
C LEU A 111 -0.45 -2.22 -19.97
N VAL A 112 -0.52 -0.94 -20.33
CA VAL A 112 -1.76 -0.25 -20.71
C VAL A 112 -2.02 -0.46 -22.20
N ASP A 113 -3.18 -1.03 -22.54
CA ASP A 113 -3.67 -1.03 -23.91
C ASP A 113 -4.21 0.35 -24.27
N ARG A 114 -3.34 1.19 -24.86
CA ARG A 114 -3.66 2.57 -25.22
C ARG A 114 -4.76 2.72 -26.27
N GLN A 115 -5.26 1.64 -26.87
CA GLN A 115 -6.41 1.69 -27.78
C GLN A 115 -7.74 1.69 -27.01
N THR A 116 -7.79 1.06 -25.84
CA THR A 116 -9.03 0.83 -25.08
C THR A 116 -8.99 1.38 -23.66
N GLU A 117 -7.79 1.68 -23.15
CA GLU A 117 -7.54 2.14 -21.79
C GLU A 117 -6.91 3.54 -21.80
N PHE A 118 -7.56 4.47 -21.12
CA PHE A 118 -7.16 5.88 -21.02
C PHE A 118 -6.61 6.11 -19.62
N TYR A 119 -5.35 6.51 -19.49
CA TYR A 119 -4.71 6.83 -18.21
C TYR A 119 -3.53 7.80 -18.43
N PRO A 120 -3.21 8.66 -17.45
CA PRO A 120 -2.06 9.56 -17.54
C PRO A 120 -0.73 8.79 -17.64
N ARG A 121 0.27 9.41 -18.27
CA ARG A 121 1.66 8.95 -18.37
C ARG A 121 2.58 9.74 -17.43
N GLY A 122 3.73 9.17 -17.09
CA GLY A 122 4.78 9.81 -16.30
C GLY A 122 4.76 9.52 -14.80
N GLY A 123 3.74 8.81 -14.28
CA GLY A 123 3.59 8.55 -12.85
C GLY A 123 4.80 7.84 -12.22
N LEU A 124 5.46 6.94 -12.95
CA LEU A 124 6.64 6.25 -12.45
C LEU A 124 7.85 7.18 -12.30
N ARG A 125 7.98 8.23 -13.13
CA ARG A 125 9.02 9.27 -12.97
C ARG A 125 8.81 10.05 -11.69
N GLN A 126 7.55 10.36 -11.37
CA GLN A 126 7.18 11.04 -10.12
C GLN A 126 7.42 10.17 -8.89
N LEU A 127 7.15 8.86 -8.97
CA LEU A 127 7.45 7.91 -7.90
C LEU A 127 8.97 7.73 -7.70
N ALA A 128 9.71 7.43 -8.77
CA ALA A 128 11.13 7.07 -8.75
C ALA A 128 12.10 8.25 -8.57
N SER A 129 11.62 9.50 -8.52
CA SER A 129 12.46 10.70 -8.44
C SER A 129 13.42 10.87 -9.62
N VAL A 130 12.95 10.73 -10.86
CA VAL A 130 13.80 11.08 -11.99
C VAL A 130 13.80 12.59 -12.16
N ILE A 131 15.00 13.17 -12.21
CA ILE A 131 15.26 14.59 -12.43
C ILE A 131 14.37 15.09 -13.58
N VAL A 132 13.36 15.91 -13.27
CA VAL A 132 12.61 16.62 -14.30
C VAL A 132 13.46 17.83 -14.69
N TRP A 133 14.14 17.75 -15.83
CA TRP A 133 14.80 18.89 -16.42
C TRP A 133 13.74 19.76 -17.10
N LEU A 134 13.38 20.90 -16.49
CA LEU A 134 12.42 21.87 -17.08
C LEU A 134 13.10 23.15 -17.60
N GLY A 135 14.41 23.16 -17.83
CA GLY A 135 15.14 24.29 -18.40
C GLY A 135 16.34 24.75 -17.58
N ASP A 136 16.86 25.95 -17.91
CA ASP A 136 18.08 26.52 -17.35
C ASP A 136 18.08 26.51 -15.81
N PRO A 137 19.21 26.15 -15.17
CA PRO A 137 19.32 26.11 -13.73
C PRO A 137 19.09 27.50 -13.15
N LEU A 138 18.02 27.67 -12.38
CA LEU A 138 17.92 28.78 -11.44
C LEU A 138 19.10 28.62 -10.45
N PRO A 139 19.95 29.64 -10.27
CA PRO A 139 21.19 29.55 -9.50
C PRO A 139 21.00 29.17 -8.01
N ASP A 140 19.75 29.18 -7.52
CA ASP A 140 19.40 28.92 -6.12
C ASP A 140 18.44 27.72 -5.91
N CYS A 141 18.20 26.87 -6.92
CA CYS A 141 17.30 25.70 -6.79
C CYS A 141 18.05 24.37 -6.99
N PRO A 142 18.74 23.84 -5.96
CA PRO A 142 19.44 22.57 -6.07
C PRO A 142 18.42 21.42 -6.12
N PHE A 143 18.45 20.63 -7.19
CA PHE A 143 17.98 19.24 -7.30
C PHE A 143 16.98 18.79 -6.22
N GLN A 144 15.69 19.04 -6.42
CA GLN A 144 14.66 18.47 -5.54
C GLN A 144 14.56 16.96 -5.81
N ARG A 145 15.19 16.16 -4.95
CA ARG A 145 14.89 14.74 -4.80
C ARG A 145 13.41 14.63 -4.42
N ARG A 146 12.59 13.98 -5.25
CA ARG A 146 11.13 13.86 -5.07
C ARG A 146 10.72 12.41 -4.83
N GLY A 147 9.43 12.15 -4.70
CA GLY A 147 8.88 10.78 -4.63
C GLY A 147 9.46 9.89 -3.53
N LEU A 148 9.97 8.71 -3.88
CA LEU A 148 10.54 7.76 -2.91
C LEU A 148 11.88 8.21 -2.32
N GLN A 149 12.65 9.03 -3.05
CA GLN A 149 13.97 9.46 -2.57
C GLN A 149 13.86 10.43 -1.38
N GLN A 150 12.87 11.33 -1.39
CA GLN A 150 12.61 12.23 -0.24
C GLN A 150 12.17 11.43 0.99
N LEU A 151 11.26 10.46 0.82
CA LEU A 151 10.80 9.57 1.89
C LEU A 151 11.96 8.76 2.49
N LYS A 152 12.78 8.15 1.63
CA LYS A 152 13.99 7.42 2.05
C LYS A 152 14.96 8.32 2.82
N THR A 153 15.16 9.56 2.37
CA THR A 153 16.06 10.51 3.04
C THR A 153 15.55 10.90 4.44
N ALA A 154 14.24 10.99 4.60
CA ALA A 154 13.57 11.23 5.88
C ALA A 154 13.49 9.97 6.78
N GLY A 155 13.98 8.81 6.33
CA GLY A 155 13.88 7.56 7.08
C GLY A 155 12.48 6.96 7.10
N ILE A 156 11.60 7.37 6.19
CA ILE A 156 10.22 6.89 6.10
C ILE A 156 10.18 5.63 5.20
N HIS A 157 9.64 4.55 5.76
CA HIS A 157 9.41 3.28 5.10
C HIS A 157 8.20 3.36 4.16
N VAL A 158 8.21 2.56 3.09
CA VAL A 158 7.18 2.64 2.05
C VAL A 158 6.51 1.29 1.81
N ILE A 159 5.18 1.31 1.76
CA ILE A 159 4.32 0.26 1.22
C ILE A 159 3.87 0.70 -0.16
N LEU A 160 4.19 -0.08 -1.20
CA LEU A 160 3.63 0.13 -2.54
C LEU A 160 2.33 -0.65 -2.63
N ASP A 161 1.23 0.04 -2.90
CA ASP A 161 -0.08 -0.59 -2.92
C ASP A 161 -0.66 -0.64 -4.33
N HIS A 162 -0.95 -1.86 -4.81
CA HIS A 162 -1.60 -2.09 -6.08
C HIS A 162 -3.09 -1.76 -5.95
N HIS A 163 -3.38 -0.48 -6.03
CA HIS A 163 -4.63 0.11 -5.59
C HIS A 163 -5.72 0.06 -6.67
N ALA A 164 -5.34 0.18 -7.94
CA ALA A 164 -6.23 -0.01 -9.08
C ALA A 164 -5.66 -1.04 -10.05
N LEU A 165 -6.40 -2.12 -10.24
CA LEU A 165 -5.96 -3.31 -10.95
C LEU A 165 -6.38 -3.26 -12.43
N PRO A 166 -5.66 -3.97 -13.34
CA PRO A 166 -6.12 -4.17 -14.70
C PRO A 166 -7.54 -4.75 -14.71
N GLY A 167 -8.45 -4.14 -15.49
CA GLY A 167 -9.83 -4.58 -15.57
C GLY A 167 -10.73 -4.20 -14.39
N VAL A 168 -10.27 -3.38 -13.43
CA VAL A 168 -11.05 -2.89 -12.27
C VAL A 168 -11.43 -4.01 -11.31
N GLN A 169 -10.94 -3.96 -10.07
CA GLN A 169 -11.21 -4.99 -9.07
C GLN A 169 -12.53 -4.79 -8.33
N THR A 170 -13.06 -3.57 -8.26
CA THR A 170 -14.27 -3.25 -7.48
C THR A 170 -15.17 -2.28 -8.23
N ALA A 171 -16.43 -2.68 -8.40
CA ALA A 171 -17.38 -1.95 -9.22
C ALA A 171 -17.71 -0.57 -8.64
N GLY A 172 -17.81 0.43 -9.52
CA GLY A 172 -18.27 1.78 -9.19
C GLY A 172 -17.30 2.61 -8.34
N GLN A 173 -16.11 2.12 -8.04
CA GLN A 173 -15.17 2.79 -7.14
C GLN A 173 -14.15 3.65 -7.89
N GLN A 174 -14.00 4.90 -7.46
CA GLN A 174 -13.02 5.84 -8.03
C GLN A 174 -11.58 5.39 -7.73
N PHE A 175 -11.36 4.84 -6.54
CA PHE A 175 -10.07 4.30 -6.14
C PHE A 175 -9.58 3.15 -7.04
N ALA A 176 -10.48 2.50 -7.79
CA ALA A 176 -10.14 1.47 -8.75
C ALA A 176 -9.75 2.03 -10.15
N GLY A 177 -9.53 3.34 -10.26
CA GLY A 177 -9.02 4.04 -11.45
C GLY A 177 -10.04 4.27 -12.57
N ARG A 178 -11.11 3.47 -12.61
CA ARG A 178 -12.23 3.61 -13.53
C ARG A 178 -13.53 3.20 -12.85
N CYS A 179 -14.48 4.12 -12.74
CA CYS A 179 -15.83 3.80 -12.27
C CYS A 179 -16.60 3.03 -13.36
N THR A 180 -16.78 1.72 -13.16
CA THR A 180 -17.53 0.84 -14.05
C THR A 180 -18.26 -0.24 -13.25
N SER A 181 -19.40 -0.71 -13.75
CA SER A 181 -20.05 -1.93 -13.23
C SER A 181 -19.51 -3.22 -13.86
N ASP A 182 -18.83 -3.09 -15.00
CA ASP A 182 -18.20 -4.19 -15.72
C ASP A 182 -16.80 -4.45 -15.16
N VAL A 183 -16.72 -5.37 -14.20
CA VAL A 183 -15.49 -5.76 -13.50
C VAL A 183 -14.86 -6.97 -14.22
N GLN A 184 -13.62 -6.79 -14.66
CA GLN A 184 -12.87 -7.75 -15.48
C GLN A 184 -11.56 -8.22 -14.81
N PHE A 185 -11.22 -7.71 -13.62
CA PHE A 185 -10.00 -8.10 -12.92
C PHE A 185 -9.92 -9.61 -12.63
N TYR A 186 -11.04 -10.23 -12.25
CA TYR A 186 -11.11 -11.65 -11.88
C TYR A 186 -11.13 -12.59 -13.10
N THR A 187 -10.17 -12.40 -14.01
CA THR A 187 -9.95 -13.19 -15.22
C THR A 187 -8.47 -13.51 -15.36
N ASP A 188 -8.14 -14.65 -15.96
CA ASP A 188 -6.74 -15.08 -16.13
C ASP A 188 -5.88 -14.01 -16.83
N ALA A 189 -6.44 -13.31 -17.82
CA ALA A 189 -5.72 -12.27 -18.55
C ALA A 189 -5.37 -11.06 -17.67
N ASN A 190 -6.29 -10.57 -16.84
CA ASN A 190 -6.02 -9.41 -15.97
C ASN A 190 -5.23 -9.80 -14.71
N TYR A 191 -5.40 -11.03 -14.21
CA TYR A 191 -4.48 -11.59 -13.22
C TYR A 191 -3.05 -11.63 -13.74
N HIS A 192 -2.83 -12.12 -14.96
CA HIS A 192 -1.50 -12.14 -15.57
C HIS A 192 -0.90 -10.73 -15.66
N ARG A 193 -1.65 -9.74 -16.17
CA ARG A 193 -1.21 -8.33 -16.24
C ARG A 193 -0.83 -7.78 -14.86
N ALA A 194 -1.61 -8.09 -13.81
CA ALA A 194 -1.32 -7.67 -12.45
C ALA A 194 -0.07 -8.35 -11.86
N LEU A 195 0.19 -9.61 -12.23
CA LEU A 195 1.41 -10.32 -11.85
C LEU A 195 2.64 -9.74 -12.58
N VAL A 196 2.53 -9.31 -13.83
CA VAL A 196 3.62 -8.62 -14.54
C VAL A 196 3.93 -7.28 -13.88
N TRP A 197 2.92 -6.51 -13.46
CA TRP A 197 3.13 -5.32 -12.63
C TRP A 197 3.90 -5.67 -11.35
N THR A 198 3.53 -6.76 -10.68
CA THR A 198 4.19 -7.23 -9.46
C THR A 198 5.67 -7.53 -9.69
N ALA A 199 6.02 -8.21 -10.78
CA ALA A 199 7.39 -8.51 -11.15
C ALA A 199 8.22 -7.23 -11.37
N VAL A 200 7.66 -6.26 -12.12
CA VAL A 200 8.31 -4.97 -12.42
C VAL A 200 8.57 -4.19 -11.13
N MET A 201 7.56 -4.02 -10.28
CA MET A 201 7.68 -3.25 -9.05
C MET A 201 8.58 -3.92 -8.02
N THR A 202 8.60 -5.26 -7.97
CA THR A 202 9.55 -6.02 -7.13
C THR A 202 10.99 -5.80 -7.60
N ALA A 203 11.24 -5.89 -8.90
CA ALA A 203 12.58 -5.67 -9.46
C ALA A 203 13.08 -4.25 -9.18
N LEU A 204 12.25 -3.23 -9.42
CA LEU A 204 12.61 -1.83 -9.12
C LEU A 204 12.88 -1.62 -7.62
N SER A 205 12.10 -2.24 -6.75
CA SER A 205 12.27 -2.13 -5.29
C SER A 205 13.64 -2.62 -4.80
N HIS A 206 14.17 -3.65 -5.44
CA HIS A 206 15.50 -4.19 -5.12
C HIS A 206 16.63 -3.48 -5.86
N LEU A 207 16.39 -3.13 -7.13
CA LEU A 207 17.44 -2.68 -8.04
C LEU A 207 17.68 -1.17 -8.01
N ASP A 208 16.63 -0.36 -7.91
CA ASP A 208 16.75 1.09 -7.88
C ASP A 208 17.01 1.57 -6.44
N PRO A 209 18.15 2.23 -6.16
CA PRO A 209 18.44 2.77 -4.84
C PRO A 209 17.36 3.71 -4.30
N THR A 210 16.62 4.42 -5.17
CA THR A 210 15.52 5.33 -4.78
C THR A 210 14.39 4.58 -4.09
N PHE A 211 14.12 3.35 -4.51
CA PHE A 211 13.11 2.49 -3.89
C PHE A 211 13.61 1.82 -2.61
N GLY A 212 14.82 2.15 -2.14
CA GLY A 212 15.45 1.42 -1.04
C GLY A 212 14.76 1.51 0.34
N SER A 213 13.73 2.35 0.51
CA SER A 213 12.86 2.37 1.69
C SER A 213 11.56 1.55 1.53
N VAL A 214 11.30 1.01 0.34
CA VAL A 214 10.20 0.08 0.09
C VAL A 214 10.50 -1.22 0.81
N PHE A 215 9.58 -1.62 1.69
CA PHE A 215 9.69 -2.88 2.44
C PHE A 215 8.51 -3.81 2.19
N SER A 216 7.42 -3.32 1.59
CA SER A 216 6.18 -4.07 1.41
C SER A 216 5.51 -3.72 0.08
N ILE A 217 4.88 -4.73 -0.52
CA ILE A 217 4.08 -4.61 -1.74
C ILE A 217 2.72 -5.28 -1.54
N GLN A 218 1.63 -4.53 -1.71
CA GLN A 218 0.26 -5.02 -1.52
C GLN A 218 -0.33 -5.51 -2.84
N ALA A 219 -0.93 -6.71 -2.81
CA ALA A 219 -1.37 -7.39 -4.01
C ALA A 219 -2.58 -6.75 -4.68
N VAL A 220 -3.57 -6.36 -3.87
CA VAL A 220 -4.84 -5.76 -4.30
C VAL A 220 -5.39 -4.92 -3.16
N ASN A 221 -5.74 -3.67 -3.45
CA ASN A 221 -6.58 -2.87 -2.56
C ASN A 221 -8.07 -3.22 -2.74
N GLU A 222 -8.75 -3.47 -1.62
CA GLU A 222 -10.21 -3.57 -1.53
C GLU A 222 -10.89 -4.37 -2.67
N PRO A 223 -10.61 -5.66 -2.87
CA PRO A 223 -11.33 -6.49 -3.83
C PRO A 223 -12.83 -6.61 -3.48
N ILE A 224 -13.63 -7.17 -4.39
CA ILE A 224 -15.04 -7.47 -4.12
C ILE A 224 -15.15 -8.36 -2.88
N MET A 225 -16.00 -7.95 -1.93
CA MET A 225 -16.16 -8.62 -0.64
C MET A 225 -16.88 -9.98 -0.76
N ASP A 226 -17.74 -10.19 -1.75
CA ASP A 226 -18.37 -11.51 -1.95
C ASP A 226 -17.41 -12.44 -2.70
N ALA A 227 -16.84 -13.43 -2.02
CA ALA A 227 -15.86 -14.34 -2.64
C ALA A 227 -16.43 -15.16 -3.80
N ASN A 228 -17.77 -15.34 -3.87
CA ASN A 228 -18.40 -15.98 -5.03
C ASN A 228 -18.27 -15.16 -6.32
N GLN A 229 -17.95 -13.86 -6.21
CA GLN A 229 -17.76 -12.95 -7.34
C GLN A 229 -16.29 -12.77 -7.71
N THR A 230 -15.37 -13.48 -7.05
CA THR A 230 -13.92 -13.37 -7.27
C THR A 230 -13.29 -14.72 -7.66
N PRO A 231 -13.68 -15.31 -8.81
CA PRO A 231 -13.17 -16.61 -9.22
C PRO A 231 -11.64 -16.61 -9.36
N GLY A 232 -10.98 -17.67 -8.88
CA GLY A 232 -9.53 -17.83 -8.97
C GLY A 232 -8.70 -16.90 -8.08
N TYR A 233 -9.33 -16.06 -7.24
CA TYR A 233 -8.60 -15.02 -6.48
C TYR A 233 -7.54 -15.60 -5.52
N GLY A 234 -7.83 -16.73 -4.85
CA GLY A 234 -6.85 -17.41 -4.00
C GLY A 234 -5.62 -17.94 -4.77
N ASP A 235 -5.79 -18.33 -6.04
CA ASP A 235 -4.67 -18.76 -6.88
C ASP A 235 -3.86 -17.57 -7.38
N PHE A 236 -4.53 -16.45 -7.68
CA PHE A 236 -3.87 -15.17 -7.93
C PHE A 236 -3.00 -14.75 -6.73
N GLN A 237 -3.52 -14.80 -5.50
CA GLN A 237 -2.75 -14.48 -4.29
C GLN A 237 -1.50 -15.36 -4.14
N LYS A 238 -1.62 -16.67 -4.38
CA LYS A 238 -0.47 -17.59 -4.38
C LYS A 238 0.55 -17.23 -5.46
N ASN A 239 0.09 -16.93 -6.68
CA ASN A 239 0.98 -16.55 -7.78
C ASN A 239 1.64 -15.20 -7.54
N PHE A 240 0.96 -14.24 -6.90
CA PHE A 240 1.55 -12.97 -6.49
C PHE A 240 2.77 -13.19 -5.59
N VAL A 241 2.63 -13.99 -4.53
CA VAL A 241 3.77 -14.31 -3.64
C VAL A 241 4.88 -14.99 -4.43
N ARG A 242 4.54 -15.99 -5.26
CA ARG A 242 5.54 -16.71 -6.06
C ARG A 242 6.28 -15.81 -7.03
N VAL A 243 5.63 -14.83 -7.66
CA VAL A 243 6.28 -13.84 -8.54
C VAL A 243 7.27 -12.99 -7.76
N VAL A 244 6.87 -12.45 -6.60
CA VAL A 244 7.78 -11.69 -5.73
C VAL A 244 9.00 -12.53 -5.37
N ARG A 245 8.79 -13.78 -4.93
CA ARG A 245 9.90 -14.66 -4.51
C ARG A 245 10.76 -15.11 -5.68
N ALA A 246 10.17 -15.40 -6.83
CA ALA A 246 10.91 -15.79 -8.02
C ALA A 246 11.81 -14.65 -8.51
N MET A 247 11.31 -13.41 -8.49
CA MET A 247 12.10 -12.22 -8.81
C MET A 247 13.24 -12.02 -7.80
N GLU A 248 12.95 -12.09 -6.50
CA GLU A 248 13.96 -11.98 -5.42
C GLU A 248 15.07 -13.02 -5.55
N LEU A 249 14.69 -14.29 -5.72
CA LEU A 249 15.64 -15.38 -5.92
C LEU A 249 16.47 -15.18 -7.19
N ALA A 250 15.85 -14.76 -8.30
CA ALA A 250 16.58 -14.48 -9.54
C ALA A 250 17.59 -13.34 -9.38
N LEU A 251 17.28 -12.35 -8.55
CA LEU A 251 18.17 -11.24 -8.17
C LEU A 251 19.20 -11.62 -7.08
N GLY A 252 19.15 -12.84 -6.53
CA GLY A 252 20.03 -13.29 -5.46
C GLY A 252 19.68 -12.72 -4.08
N VAL A 253 18.48 -12.18 -3.90
CA VAL A 253 17.93 -11.78 -2.60
C VAL A 253 17.50 -13.05 -1.85
N SER A 254 17.91 -13.17 -0.59
CA SER A 254 17.60 -14.35 0.21
C SER A 254 16.16 -14.30 0.73
N VAL A 255 15.40 -15.38 0.48
CA VAL A 255 14.02 -15.52 0.96
C VAL A 255 13.96 -16.54 2.10
N PRO A 256 13.57 -16.14 3.33
CA PRO A 256 13.42 -17.05 4.46
C PRO A 256 12.53 -18.27 4.14
N GLY A 257 12.97 -19.46 4.55
CA GLY A 257 12.21 -20.70 4.35
C GLY A 257 12.31 -21.31 2.94
N THR A 258 13.06 -20.69 2.03
CA THR A 258 13.34 -21.25 0.69
C THR A 258 14.77 -21.75 0.60
N SER A 259 15.03 -22.76 -0.25
CA SER A 259 16.40 -23.14 -0.57
C SER A 259 17.07 -22.03 -1.38
N HIS A 260 18.34 -21.73 -1.07
CA HIS A 260 19.11 -20.75 -1.85
C HIS A 260 19.12 -21.13 -3.33
N PHE A 261 18.49 -20.29 -4.13
CA PHE A 261 18.63 -20.29 -5.57
C PHE A 261 19.83 -19.39 -5.89
N SER A 262 20.96 -19.99 -6.24
CA SER A 262 22.12 -19.23 -6.68
C SER A 262 22.12 -19.21 -8.20
N VAL A 263 21.74 -18.08 -8.79
CA VAL A 263 22.14 -17.77 -10.17
C VAL A 263 23.60 -17.32 -10.11
N SER A 264 24.50 -18.27 -9.89
CA SER A 264 25.92 -18.00 -9.73
C SER A 264 26.47 -17.29 -10.98
N GLY A 265 26.94 -16.05 -10.83
CA GLY A 265 27.74 -15.35 -11.83
C GLY A 265 26.97 -14.70 -12.99
N SER A 266 25.66 -14.43 -12.86
CA SER A 266 24.96 -13.61 -13.86
C SER A 266 25.51 -12.17 -13.85
N ALA A 267 26.14 -11.77 -14.96
CA ALA A 267 26.72 -10.43 -15.09
C ALA A 267 25.65 -9.33 -15.20
N ASN A 268 24.41 -9.67 -15.57
CA ASN A 268 23.32 -8.71 -15.73
C ASN A 268 21.94 -9.31 -15.48
N PHE A 269 20.95 -8.43 -15.31
CA PHE A 269 19.55 -8.70 -15.02
C PHE A 269 18.90 -9.68 -16.01
N THR A 270 19.03 -9.44 -17.32
CA THR A 270 18.39 -10.28 -18.35
C THR A 270 18.85 -11.73 -18.25
N ILE A 271 20.16 -11.96 -18.10
CA ILE A 271 20.71 -13.31 -17.92
C ILE A 271 20.17 -13.94 -16.64
N ALA A 272 20.05 -13.17 -15.56
CA ALA A 272 19.54 -13.67 -14.29
C ALA A 272 18.08 -14.17 -14.41
N ILE A 273 17.22 -13.38 -15.07
CA ILE A 273 15.82 -13.77 -15.31
C ILE A 273 15.72 -14.95 -16.27
N THR A 274 16.44 -14.94 -17.40
CA THR A 274 16.45 -16.06 -18.35
C THR A 274 16.91 -17.37 -17.67
N SER A 275 17.88 -17.31 -16.77
CA SER A 275 18.32 -18.49 -16.00
C SER A 275 17.24 -18.99 -15.05
N ALA A 276 16.55 -18.08 -14.36
CA ALA A 276 15.45 -18.39 -13.46
C ALA A 276 14.28 -19.05 -14.21
N VAL A 277 13.92 -18.51 -15.37
CA VAL A 277 12.86 -19.04 -16.26
C VAL A 277 13.18 -20.45 -16.75
N ASN A 278 14.44 -20.71 -17.11
CA ASN A 278 14.90 -22.03 -17.59
C ASN A 278 15.09 -23.07 -16.47
N THR A 279 14.95 -22.70 -15.20
CA THR A 279 15.03 -23.63 -14.08
C THR A 279 13.90 -24.65 -14.14
N ALA A 280 14.11 -25.89 -13.68
CA ALA A 280 13.04 -26.88 -13.58
C ALA A 280 11.85 -26.32 -12.78
N SER A 281 10.62 -26.67 -13.16
CA SER A 281 9.43 -26.17 -12.48
C SER A 281 9.42 -26.61 -11.01
N THR A 282 9.14 -25.67 -10.12
CA THR A 282 9.06 -25.86 -8.67
C THR A 282 7.75 -25.30 -8.13
N ASN A 283 7.56 -25.30 -6.81
CA ASN A 283 6.44 -24.62 -6.15
C ASN A 283 6.47 -23.08 -6.33
N ILE A 284 7.63 -22.50 -6.64
CA ILE A 284 7.81 -21.06 -6.92
C ILE A 284 7.80 -20.80 -8.43
N PHE A 285 8.66 -21.50 -9.18
CA PHE A 285 8.80 -21.31 -10.62
C PHE A 285 7.76 -22.14 -11.41
N THR A 286 6.48 -21.82 -11.22
CA THR A 286 5.36 -22.39 -11.99
C THR A 286 5.37 -21.86 -13.43
N PRO A 287 4.65 -22.51 -14.39
CA PRO A 287 4.54 -21.99 -15.76
C PRO A 287 4.06 -20.54 -15.83
N GLU A 288 3.08 -20.18 -15.02
CA GLU A 288 2.54 -18.81 -14.94
C GLU A 288 3.61 -17.82 -14.46
N VAL A 289 4.32 -18.15 -13.38
CA VAL A 289 5.38 -17.29 -12.82
C VAL A 289 6.51 -17.09 -13.82
N LYS A 290 6.89 -18.14 -14.56
CA LYS A 290 7.91 -18.04 -15.62
C LYS A 290 7.46 -17.12 -16.75
N SER A 291 6.22 -17.26 -17.23
CA SER A 291 5.64 -16.39 -18.26
C SER A 291 5.65 -14.92 -17.83
N VAL A 292 5.25 -14.65 -16.57
CA VAL A 292 5.29 -13.31 -15.97
C VAL A 292 6.72 -12.74 -15.94
N LEU A 293 7.70 -13.53 -15.51
CA LEU A 293 9.10 -13.12 -15.47
C LEU A 293 9.63 -12.79 -16.87
N GLU A 294 9.37 -13.65 -17.86
CA GLU A 294 9.76 -13.41 -19.26
C GLU A 294 9.17 -12.10 -19.79
N GLN A 295 7.88 -11.85 -19.57
CA GLN A 295 7.21 -10.63 -20.04
C GLN A 295 7.72 -9.37 -19.32
N SER A 296 8.15 -9.48 -18.06
CA SER A 296 8.67 -8.35 -17.29
C SER A 296 10.00 -7.78 -17.81
N VAL A 297 10.83 -8.59 -18.47
CA VAL A 297 12.17 -8.19 -18.93
C VAL A 297 12.15 -7.01 -19.91
N PRO A 298 11.45 -7.09 -21.08
CA PRO A 298 11.41 -5.96 -22.01
C PRO A 298 10.76 -4.71 -21.38
N ILE A 299 9.80 -4.89 -20.48
CA ILE A 299 9.15 -3.77 -19.76
C ILE A 299 10.17 -3.07 -18.86
N LEU A 300 10.93 -3.81 -18.05
CA LEU A 300 11.95 -3.25 -17.16
C LEU A 300 13.07 -2.54 -17.93
N LEU A 301 13.49 -3.07 -19.08
CA LEU A 301 14.49 -2.40 -19.93
C LEU A 301 13.94 -1.09 -20.51
N SER A 302 12.67 -1.06 -20.95
CA SER A 302 12.00 0.17 -21.38
C SER A 302 11.92 1.19 -20.23
N VAL A 303 11.47 0.75 -19.06
CA VAL A 303 11.40 1.58 -17.85
C VAL A 303 12.77 2.13 -17.48
N GLY A 304 13.82 1.30 -17.50
CA GLY A 304 15.16 1.76 -17.17
C GLY A 304 15.72 2.75 -18.18
N HIS A 305 15.39 2.60 -19.47
CA HIS A 305 15.72 3.58 -20.49
C HIS A 305 15.01 4.90 -20.20
N ASP A 306 13.69 4.85 -19.97
CA ASP A 306 12.87 6.02 -19.73
C ASP A 306 13.34 6.77 -18.50
N LEU A 307 13.60 6.07 -17.39
CA LEU A 307 14.08 6.67 -16.14
C LEU A 307 15.58 7.03 -16.17
N GLY A 308 16.33 6.64 -17.20
CA GLY A 308 17.77 6.89 -17.29
C GLY A 308 18.62 6.07 -16.31
N ILE A 309 18.14 4.89 -15.92
CA ILE A 309 18.73 4.03 -14.88
C ILE A 309 19.19 2.67 -15.40
N LEU A 310 19.38 2.48 -16.71
CA LEU A 310 19.80 1.20 -17.31
C LEU A 310 21.02 0.55 -16.63
N SER A 311 21.91 1.33 -16.04
CA SER A 311 23.08 0.82 -15.32
C SER A 311 22.75 -0.06 -14.10
N ILE A 312 21.54 0.04 -13.52
CA ILE A 312 21.15 -0.81 -12.37
C ILE A 312 20.95 -2.28 -12.78
N PHE A 313 20.79 -2.53 -14.08
CA PHE A 313 20.61 -3.88 -14.64
C PHE A 313 21.92 -4.58 -14.96
N ASP A 314 23.07 -3.89 -14.89
CA ASP A 314 24.40 -4.48 -15.06
C ASP A 314 25.03 -4.70 -13.67
N PHE A 315 25.07 -5.96 -13.22
CA PHE A 315 25.49 -6.32 -11.86
C PHE A 315 27.00 -6.28 -11.67
N GLY A 316 27.77 -6.17 -12.76
CA GLY A 316 29.22 -6.02 -12.72
C GLY A 316 29.70 -4.59 -12.47
N GLN A 317 28.80 -3.59 -12.56
CA GLN A 317 29.16 -2.19 -12.39
C GLN A 317 29.27 -1.80 -10.92
N GLU A 318 30.16 -0.86 -10.61
CA GLU A 318 30.33 -0.32 -9.25
C GLU A 318 29.05 0.37 -8.72
N LYS A 319 28.21 0.86 -9.64
CA LYS A 319 26.90 1.47 -9.35
C LYS A 319 25.77 0.46 -9.18
N ALA A 320 26.02 -0.83 -9.36
CA ALA A 320 25.02 -1.87 -9.21
C ALA A 320 24.57 -1.99 -7.74
N PRO A 321 23.28 -2.28 -7.50
CA PRO A 321 22.75 -2.50 -6.16
C PRO A 321 23.41 -3.71 -5.50
N LYS A 322 23.77 -3.59 -4.22
CA LYS A 322 24.30 -4.70 -3.40
C LYS A 322 23.16 -5.61 -2.92
N LEU A 323 22.71 -6.51 -3.78
CA LEU A 323 21.51 -7.33 -3.56
C LEU A 323 21.63 -8.30 -2.37
N ASN A 324 22.84 -8.74 -2.04
CA ASN A 324 23.10 -9.57 -0.85
C ASN A 324 22.85 -8.86 0.49
N SER A 325 22.68 -7.54 0.49
CA SER A 325 22.33 -6.74 1.67
C SER A 325 20.85 -6.36 1.73
N ARG A 326 20.06 -6.75 0.73
CA ARG A 326 18.61 -6.52 0.70
C ARG A 326 17.88 -7.66 1.40
N GLU A 327 16.83 -7.29 2.12
CA GLU A 327 15.89 -8.25 2.70
C GLU A 327 14.73 -8.48 1.73
N ALA A 328 14.12 -9.66 1.81
CA ALA A 328 12.92 -9.97 1.04
C ALA A 328 11.78 -9.02 1.43
N LEU A 329 11.01 -8.55 0.44
CA LEU A 329 9.83 -7.71 0.63
C LEU A 329 8.75 -8.46 1.40
N VAL A 330 7.99 -7.73 2.21
CA VAL A 330 6.75 -8.21 2.80
C VAL A 330 5.67 -8.23 1.72
N THR A 331 5.12 -9.40 1.42
CA THR A 331 3.91 -9.49 0.60
C THR A 331 2.70 -9.10 1.46
N ASN A 332 1.90 -8.13 1.02
CA ASN A 332 0.78 -7.60 1.78
C ASN A 332 -0.57 -7.90 1.11
N PHE A 333 -1.59 -8.21 1.90
CA PHE A 333 -2.92 -8.58 1.44
C PHE A 333 -3.99 -7.98 2.35
N MET A 334 -5.18 -7.71 1.81
CA MET A 334 -6.36 -7.56 2.67
C MET A 334 -6.52 -8.83 3.52
N ASP A 335 -6.87 -8.68 4.80
CA ASP A 335 -7.08 -9.80 5.70
C ASP A 335 -8.25 -10.69 5.25
N ILE A 336 -8.31 -11.92 5.77
CA ILE A 336 -9.34 -12.89 5.41
C ILE A 336 -10.78 -12.38 5.61
N ASN A 337 -11.02 -11.49 6.57
CA ASN A 337 -12.38 -10.98 6.81
C ASN A 337 -12.79 -9.90 5.82
N TRP A 338 -11.90 -9.48 4.92
CA TRP A 338 -12.27 -8.61 3.82
C TRP A 338 -13.36 -9.23 2.96
N GLN A 339 -13.26 -10.55 2.73
CA GLN A 339 -14.24 -11.29 1.97
C GLN A 339 -15.15 -12.16 2.85
N HIS A 340 -16.40 -12.30 2.43
CA HIS A 340 -17.37 -13.26 2.98
C HIS A 340 -17.69 -14.34 1.94
N ASN A 341 -18.54 -15.31 2.31
CA ASN A 341 -18.97 -16.43 1.45
C ASN A 341 -17.84 -17.38 1.02
N ASN A 342 -17.18 -18.02 1.99
CA ASN A 342 -16.10 -19.01 1.77
C ASN A 342 -14.88 -18.44 1.02
N PRO A 343 -14.25 -17.38 1.55
CA PRO A 343 -13.09 -16.76 0.94
C PRO A 343 -11.85 -17.67 1.00
N ALA A 344 -10.92 -17.48 0.06
CA ALA A 344 -9.58 -18.01 0.20
C ALA A 344 -8.85 -17.28 1.34
N ASN A 345 -8.08 -18.00 2.16
CA ASN A 345 -7.25 -17.37 3.17
C ASN A 345 -5.91 -16.93 2.54
N PRO A 346 -5.58 -15.62 2.50
CA PRO A 346 -4.30 -15.17 1.95
C PRO A 346 -3.09 -15.75 2.70
N ALA A 347 -3.24 -16.21 3.95
CA ALA A 347 -2.18 -16.91 4.68
C ALA A 347 -1.70 -18.20 4.00
N ASP A 348 -2.56 -18.84 3.21
CA ASP A 348 -2.19 -20.06 2.47
C ASP A 348 -1.21 -19.78 1.31
N ALA A 349 -1.00 -18.51 0.95
CA ALA A 349 -0.03 -18.08 -0.06
C ALA A 349 1.39 -17.90 0.50
N ALA A 350 1.58 -17.92 1.81
CA ALA A 350 2.80 -17.47 2.46
C ALA A 350 4.05 -18.27 2.06
N ILE A 351 5.02 -17.55 1.47
CA ILE A 351 6.40 -17.99 1.25
C ILE A 351 7.27 -16.78 1.60
N GLY A 352 8.03 -16.86 2.70
CA GLY A 352 8.78 -15.71 3.21
C GLY A 352 7.91 -14.70 4.00
N PRO A 353 8.39 -13.46 4.19
CA PRO A 353 7.67 -12.43 4.95
C PRO A 353 6.33 -12.04 4.32
N GLN A 354 5.26 -12.09 5.11
CA GLN A 354 3.92 -11.70 4.69
C GLN A 354 3.24 -10.92 5.82
N ALA A 355 2.35 -10.00 5.45
CA ALA A 355 1.52 -9.23 6.37
C ALA A 355 0.12 -9.04 5.81
N TYR A 356 -0.76 -8.54 6.67
CA TYR A 356 -2.18 -8.39 6.39
C TYR A 356 -2.63 -6.98 6.71
N ASP A 357 -3.60 -6.52 5.94
CA ASP A 357 -4.13 -5.18 5.95
C ASP A 357 -5.63 -5.23 6.23
N ASN A 358 -6.08 -4.43 7.19
CA ASN A 358 -7.48 -4.22 7.46
C ASN A 358 -7.86 -2.74 7.34
N HIS A 359 -9.00 -2.47 6.70
CA HIS A 359 -9.58 -1.14 6.72
C HIS A 359 -10.78 -1.11 7.66
N LEU A 360 -10.84 -0.10 8.53
CA LEU A 360 -11.95 0.08 9.45
C LEU A 360 -12.45 1.53 9.45
N TYR A 361 -13.55 1.73 8.74
CA TYR A 361 -14.30 2.98 8.71
C TYR A 361 -15.64 2.81 9.40
N TYR A 362 -15.94 3.70 10.33
CA TYR A 362 -17.26 3.76 10.96
C TYR A 362 -18.26 4.61 10.16
N SER A 363 -17.76 5.44 9.23
CA SER A 363 -18.56 6.40 8.46
C SER A 363 -19.46 5.80 7.39
N PHE A 364 -19.26 4.53 7.02
CA PHE A 364 -20.03 3.86 5.95
C PHE A 364 -21.12 2.90 6.45
N GLY A 365 -21.35 2.81 7.76
CA GLY A 365 -22.36 1.90 8.32
C GLY A 365 -21.81 0.52 8.68
N GLY A 366 -22.67 -0.33 9.24
CA GLY A 366 -22.40 -1.76 9.45
C GLY A 366 -21.48 -2.15 10.62
N VAL A 367 -20.84 -1.19 11.29
CA VAL A 367 -19.91 -1.46 12.40
C VAL A 367 -20.56 -1.30 13.78
N ALA A 368 -21.27 -0.20 14.00
CA ALA A 368 -21.96 0.14 15.25
C ALA A 368 -23.04 1.19 15.00
N ASP A 369 -23.98 1.31 15.93
CA ASP A 369 -24.99 2.38 15.89
C ASP A 369 -24.34 3.77 15.86
N ALA A 370 -24.93 4.70 15.12
CA ALA A 370 -24.37 6.03 14.86
C ALA A 370 -24.49 6.98 16.07
N ASN A 371 -23.80 6.67 17.16
CA ASN A 371 -23.70 7.53 18.34
C ASN A 371 -22.34 7.34 19.07
N PRO A 372 -21.91 8.34 19.87
CA PRO A 372 -20.63 8.30 20.58
C PRO A 372 -20.41 7.02 21.41
N THR A 373 -21.39 6.61 22.22
CA THR A 373 -21.26 5.47 23.14
C THR A 373 -21.08 4.15 22.40
N ALA A 374 -21.84 3.93 21.32
CA ALA A 374 -21.73 2.72 20.52
C ALA A 374 -20.39 2.63 19.78
N TYR A 375 -19.89 3.75 19.23
CA TYR A 375 -18.58 3.79 18.56
C TYR A 375 -17.46 3.50 19.55
N MET A 376 -17.45 4.17 20.71
CA MET A 376 -16.44 3.95 21.75
C MET A 376 -16.49 2.52 22.31
N THR A 377 -17.69 2.00 22.58
CA THR A 377 -17.86 0.59 23.01
C THR A 377 -17.33 -0.38 21.96
N SER A 378 -17.62 -0.15 20.68
CA SER A 378 -17.17 -1.03 19.59
C SER A 378 -15.64 -1.03 19.46
N ILE A 379 -15.01 0.16 19.36
CA ILE A 379 -13.56 0.24 19.15
C ILE A 379 -12.75 -0.25 20.35
N CYS A 380 -13.19 0.08 21.57
CA CYS A 380 -12.48 -0.29 22.81
C CYS A 380 -12.57 -1.79 23.12
N ASN A 381 -13.51 -2.51 22.48
CA ASN A 381 -13.65 -3.96 22.61
C ASN A 381 -13.32 -4.70 21.30
N LEU A 382 -12.65 -4.04 20.35
CA LEU A 382 -12.28 -4.63 19.06
C LEU A 382 -11.34 -5.82 19.25
N LYS A 383 -11.71 -6.99 18.71
CA LYS A 383 -10.91 -8.23 18.76
C LYS A 383 -10.31 -8.63 17.40
N ARG A 384 -10.30 -7.72 16.43
CA ARG A 384 -9.95 -8.04 15.05
C ARG A 384 -8.51 -8.57 14.92
N VAL A 385 -7.54 -7.91 15.57
CA VAL A 385 -6.13 -8.38 15.59
C VAL A 385 -6.01 -9.82 16.09
N GLN A 386 -6.70 -10.16 17.19
CA GLN A 386 -6.63 -11.49 17.79
C GLN A 386 -7.35 -12.54 16.93
N ASN A 387 -8.50 -12.19 16.36
CA ASN A 387 -9.26 -13.08 15.51
C ASN A 387 -8.50 -13.42 14.22
N ASP A 388 -7.83 -12.42 13.62
CA ASP A 388 -7.05 -12.58 12.39
C ASP A 388 -5.80 -13.43 12.66
N ALA A 389 -5.10 -13.16 13.76
CA ALA A 389 -3.96 -13.97 14.17
C ALA A 389 -4.34 -15.45 14.39
N ALA A 390 -5.56 -15.73 14.89
CA ALA A 390 -6.04 -17.09 15.11
C ALA A 390 -6.22 -17.91 13.82
N VAL A 391 -6.33 -17.23 12.67
CA VAL A 391 -6.43 -17.84 11.33
C VAL A 391 -5.19 -17.55 10.48
N GLY A 392 -4.06 -17.25 11.13
CA GLY A 392 -2.76 -17.06 10.49
C GLY A 392 -2.56 -15.69 9.83
N ASN A 393 -3.50 -14.76 9.96
CA ASN A 393 -3.41 -13.41 9.41
C ASN A 393 -2.64 -12.49 10.38
N THR A 394 -1.35 -12.75 10.53
CA THR A 394 -0.44 -11.96 11.39
C THR A 394 0.97 -11.84 10.76
N PRO A 395 1.65 -10.68 10.87
CA PRO A 395 1.20 -9.44 11.51
C PRO A 395 0.09 -8.73 10.72
N LEU A 396 -0.87 -8.17 11.45
CA LEU A 396 -1.94 -7.32 10.91
C LEU A 396 -1.63 -5.84 11.19
N TRP A 397 -1.80 -4.97 10.21
CA TRP A 397 -1.91 -3.52 10.42
C TRP A 397 -3.24 -2.99 9.89
N PHE A 398 -3.67 -1.85 10.43
CA PHE A 398 -4.83 -1.14 9.92
C PHE A 398 -4.37 -0.14 8.85
N GLY A 399 -4.35 -0.55 7.59
CA GLY A 399 -3.80 0.24 6.48
C GLY A 399 -4.67 1.43 6.10
N GLU A 400 -5.94 1.43 6.51
CA GLU A 400 -6.82 2.58 6.37
C GLU A 400 -7.81 2.73 7.53
N TRP A 401 -7.89 3.96 8.04
CA TRP A 401 -8.87 4.42 9.02
C TRP A 401 -8.89 5.95 9.04
N ALA A 402 -9.97 6.54 9.53
CA ALA A 402 -10.12 7.99 9.63
C ALA A 402 -11.04 8.39 10.81
N LEU A 403 -11.22 9.69 11.03
CA LEU A 403 -12.11 10.23 12.07
C LEU A 403 -13.60 10.50 11.69
N PRO A 404 -14.08 10.35 10.42
CA PRO A 404 -15.47 10.62 10.09
C PRO A 404 -16.45 9.67 10.78
N THR A 405 -17.64 10.19 11.03
CA THR A 405 -18.71 9.53 11.79
C THR A 405 -20.03 9.67 11.04
N GLN A 406 -20.98 8.76 11.29
CA GLN A 406 -22.36 8.89 10.77
C GLN A 406 -23.26 9.82 11.61
N PHE A 407 -22.66 10.58 12.53
CA PHE A 407 -23.31 11.60 13.34
C PHE A 407 -22.46 12.87 13.37
N SER A 408 -23.03 13.99 13.79
CA SER A 408 -22.28 15.24 13.96
C SER A 408 -21.39 15.16 15.20
N ALA A 409 -20.15 14.70 15.02
CA ALA A 409 -19.18 14.56 16.10
C ALA A 409 -18.67 15.93 16.57
N THR A 410 -18.58 16.15 17.88
CA THR A 410 -17.91 17.31 18.48
C THR A 410 -16.39 17.13 18.44
N ASP A 411 -15.63 18.22 18.60
CA ASP A 411 -14.17 18.17 18.66
C ASP A 411 -13.69 17.35 19.88
N ASP A 412 -14.37 17.47 21.03
CA ASP A 412 -14.11 16.67 22.23
C ASP A 412 -14.30 15.16 21.99
N PHE A 413 -15.29 14.80 21.17
CA PHE A 413 -15.47 13.41 20.77
C PHE A 413 -14.34 12.98 19.84
N LEU A 414 -13.98 13.77 18.82
CA LEU A 414 -12.90 13.42 17.88
C LEU A 414 -11.54 13.26 18.58
N TYR A 415 -11.27 14.07 19.59
CA TYR A 415 -10.09 13.96 20.44
C TYR A 415 -10.00 12.59 21.12
N GLN A 416 -11.09 12.13 21.72
CA GLN A 416 -11.15 10.79 22.36
C GLN A 416 -11.19 9.66 21.32
N TRP A 417 -11.91 9.89 20.23
CA TRP A 417 -12.11 8.92 19.15
C TRP A 417 -10.82 8.53 18.46
N ALA A 418 -9.94 9.52 18.20
CA ALA A 418 -8.63 9.28 17.61
C ALA A 418 -7.76 8.37 18.49
N ASP A 419 -7.72 8.62 19.80
CA ASP A 419 -6.93 7.81 20.74
C ASP A 419 -7.50 6.39 20.90
N ALA A 420 -8.82 6.24 20.97
CA ALA A 420 -9.45 4.93 21.10
C ALA A 420 -9.16 4.05 19.87
N GLN A 421 -9.23 4.62 18.67
CA GLN A 421 -8.82 3.95 17.43
C GLN A 421 -7.33 3.59 17.45
N LYS A 422 -6.43 4.54 17.75
CA LYS A 422 -4.98 4.27 17.85
C LYS A 422 -4.65 3.19 18.86
N LEU A 423 -5.32 3.18 20.02
CA LEU A 423 -5.14 2.18 21.07
C LEU A 423 -5.54 0.79 20.58
N ALA A 424 -6.69 0.66 19.92
CA ALA A 424 -7.15 -0.60 19.34
C ALA A 424 -6.20 -1.10 18.25
N TYR A 425 -5.83 -0.25 17.30
CA TYR A 425 -5.02 -0.63 16.14
C TYR A 425 -3.57 -0.94 16.51
N SER A 426 -3.05 -0.28 17.56
CA SER A 426 -1.69 -0.53 18.07
C SER A 426 -1.54 -1.89 18.77
N GLN A 427 -2.63 -2.64 18.99
CA GLN A 427 -2.55 -4.05 19.40
C GLN A 427 -1.96 -4.94 18.29
N GLY A 428 -2.14 -4.56 17.02
CA GLY A 428 -1.50 -5.20 15.86
C GLY A 428 -0.08 -4.66 15.60
N ARG A 429 0.38 -4.70 14.34
CA ARG A 429 1.65 -4.08 13.93
C ARG A 429 1.56 -2.56 13.88
N GLY A 430 0.36 -1.98 13.86
CA GLY A 430 0.15 -0.54 13.88
C GLY A 430 -0.94 -0.10 12.92
N TRP A 431 -0.87 1.14 12.46
CA TRP A 431 -1.92 1.77 11.69
C TRP A 431 -1.39 2.80 10.69
N ILE A 432 -2.17 3.05 9.65
CA ILE A 432 -1.88 3.99 8.58
C ILE A 432 -3.14 4.82 8.35
N PHE A 433 -3.09 6.11 8.69
CA PHE A 433 -4.24 7.01 8.64
C PHE A 433 -4.60 7.35 7.19
N TRP A 434 -5.89 7.33 6.87
CA TRP A 434 -6.41 7.79 5.59
C TRP A 434 -7.05 9.18 5.76
N ASN A 435 -6.45 10.27 5.29
CA ASN A 435 -5.26 10.41 4.45
C ASN A 435 -4.27 11.41 5.05
N PHE A 436 -3.04 11.54 4.51
CA PHE A 436 -2.12 12.59 4.98
C PHE A 436 -2.78 13.98 4.89
N ARG A 437 -3.46 14.26 3.77
CA ARG A 437 -4.21 15.48 3.55
C ARG A 437 -5.41 15.29 2.62
N VAL A 438 -6.27 16.30 2.61
CA VAL A 438 -7.31 16.53 1.61
C VAL A 438 -7.26 18.00 1.19
N GLU A 439 -7.92 18.37 0.10
CA GLU A 439 -7.95 19.74 -0.39
C GLU A 439 -8.59 20.67 0.64
N THR A 440 -7.99 21.86 0.82
CA THR A 440 -8.59 22.95 1.56
C THR A 440 -9.18 23.95 0.57
N SER A 441 -10.49 23.93 0.41
CA SER A 441 -11.20 24.81 -0.51
C SER A 441 -12.61 25.12 0.01
N ALA A 442 -13.24 26.18 -0.52
CA ALA A 442 -14.63 26.48 -0.19
C ALA A 442 -15.60 25.32 -0.53
N LYS A 443 -15.27 24.49 -1.53
CA LYS A 443 -16.05 23.30 -1.88
C LYS A 443 -15.78 22.11 -0.95
N ALA A 444 -14.55 21.99 -0.45
CA ALA A 444 -14.20 20.96 0.53
C ALA A 444 -14.85 21.20 1.90
N GLY A 445 -15.27 22.44 2.19
CA GLY A 445 -15.76 22.79 3.52
C GLY A 445 -14.70 22.47 4.57
N ASP A 446 -15.08 21.73 5.61
CA ASP A 446 -14.17 21.28 6.68
C ASP A 446 -13.82 19.78 6.56
N LEU A 447 -13.66 19.26 5.33
CA LEU A 447 -13.29 17.86 5.07
C LEU A 447 -12.01 17.46 5.84
N GLY A 448 -11.04 18.38 5.91
CA GLY A 448 -9.78 18.20 6.62
C GLY A 448 -9.94 17.86 8.10
N ARG A 449 -11.01 18.32 8.75
CA ARG A 449 -11.29 18.05 10.17
C ARG A 449 -11.28 16.57 10.52
N GLN A 450 -11.67 15.71 9.59
CA GLN A 450 -11.79 14.26 9.85
C GLN A 450 -10.98 13.38 8.90
N TRP A 451 -10.58 13.88 7.72
CA TRP A 451 -9.87 13.10 6.70
C TRP A 451 -8.40 13.51 6.49
N SER A 452 -7.90 14.55 7.15
CA SER A 452 -6.47 14.93 7.08
C SER A 452 -5.74 14.63 8.38
N TYR A 453 -4.72 13.80 8.31
CA TYR A 453 -3.80 13.55 9.42
C TYR A 453 -3.11 14.83 9.90
N LEU A 454 -2.58 15.62 8.96
CA LEU A 454 -1.90 16.88 9.26
C LEU A 454 -2.82 17.84 10.03
N GLU A 455 -4.09 17.94 9.62
CA GLU A 455 -5.08 18.75 10.30
C GLU A 455 -5.48 18.17 11.67
N GLY A 456 -5.58 16.84 11.79
CA GLY A 456 -5.83 16.17 13.05
C GLY A 456 -4.73 16.43 14.09
N VAL A 457 -3.46 16.50 13.67
CA VAL A 457 -2.35 16.92 14.55
C VAL A 457 -2.45 18.41 14.89
N ARG A 458 -2.74 19.28 13.91
CA ARG A 458 -2.88 20.73 14.13
C ARG A 458 -4.01 21.06 15.11
N ARG A 459 -5.11 20.31 15.06
CA ARG A 459 -6.27 20.47 15.97
C ARG A 459 -6.09 19.76 17.32
N GLY A 460 -5.03 18.98 17.48
CA GLY A 460 -4.74 18.26 18.73
C GLY A 460 -5.53 16.97 18.91
N TYR A 461 -6.29 16.51 17.91
CA TYR A 461 -6.94 15.19 17.96
C TYR A 461 -5.90 14.07 17.92
N LEU A 462 -4.81 14.30 17.19
CA LEU A 462 -3.69 13.38 17.06
C LEU A 462 -2.43 14.01 17.69
N THR A 463 -1.67 13.19 18.40
CA THR A 463 -0.38 13.59 19.00
C THR A 463 0.71 13.76 17.94
N LYS A 464 1.68 14.66 18.19
CA LYS A 464 2.90 14.78 17.37
C LYS A 464 3.76 13.52 17.41
N ASP A 465 3.88 12.86 18.57
CA ASP A 465 4.46 11.53 18.64
C ASP A 465 3.33 10.51 18.43
N PRO A 466 3.27 9.79 17.30
CA PRO A 466 2.14 8.95 16.95
C PRO A 466 2.09 7.69 17.82
N SER A 467 3.19 7.36 18.52
CA SER A 467 3.25 6.28 19.50
C SER A 467 2.53 6.63 20.81
N LYS A 468 2.21 7.90 21.06
CA LYS A 468 1.54 8.35 22.28
C LYS A 468 0.04 8.51 22.06
N LEU A 469 -0.71 8.49 23.15
CA LEU A 469 -2.12 8.86 23.21
C LEU A 469 -2.24 10.17 23.97
N ASN A 470 -3.20 11.02 23.63
CA ASN A 470 -3.52 12.16 24.46
C ASN A 470 -4.15 11.72 25.79
N ASN A 471 -5.04 10.72 25.76
CA ASN A 471 -5.63 10.05 26.91
C ASN A 471 -5.41 8.52 26.84
N PRO A 472 -4.47 7.95 27.61
CA PRO A 472 -4.24 6.50 27.62
C PRO A 472 -5.36 5.69 28.29
N HIS A 473 -6.27 6.34 29.03
CA HIS A 473 -7.41 5.72 29.74
C HIS A 473 -8.73 5.90 29.00
N VAL A 474 -8.69 6.27 27.71
CA VAL A 474 -9.88 6.63 26.92
C VAL A 474 -10.90 5.49 26.79
N CYS A 475 -10.46 4.24 26.96
CA CYS A 475 -11.30 3.04 26.87
C CYS A 475 -11.80 2.50 28.21
N ASP A 476 -11.32 3.00 29.36
CA ASP A 476 -11.61 2.42 30.68
C ASP A 476 -13.12 2.38 31.00
N ALA A 477 -13.88 3.39 30.53
CA ALA A 477 -15.33 3.47 30.71
C ALA A 477 -16.14 2.55 29.77
N TYR A 478 -15.50 1.99 28.75
CA TYR A 478 -16.15 1.25 27.66
C TYR A 478 -15.76 -0.23 27.61
N THR A 479 -14.66 -0.60 28.27
CA THR A 479 -14.32 -2.00 28.50
C THR A 479 -15.24 -2.56 29.58
N ASN A 480 -15.90 -3.69 29.31
CA ASN A 480 -16.80 -4.33 30.27
C ASN A 480 -16.07 -4.57 31.61
N ASN A 481 -16.35 -3.74 32.62
CA ASN A 481 -16.09 -4.07 34.01
C ASN A 481 -16.94 -5.29 34.35
N THR A 482 -16.37 -6.47 34.16
CA THR A 482 -16.81 -7.67 34.88
C THR A 482 -16.51 -7.42 36.36
N THR A 483 -17.35 -6.60 36.99
CA THR A 483 -17.52 -6.63 38.44
C THR A 483 -18.12 -8.01 38.72
N PRO A 484 -17.47 -8.91 39.48
CA PRO A 484 -18.12 -10.12 39.93
C PRO A 484 -19.31 -9.66 40.77
N SER A 485 -20.53 -9.91 40.28
CA SER A 485 -21.71 -9.80 41.14
C SER A 485 -21.54 -10.82 42.26
N ASN A 486 -21.45 -10.31 43.49
CA ASN A 486 -21.41 -11.08 44.74
C ASN A 486 -22.46 -12.18 44.81
#